data_AF-A0A7Y6NTM8-F1
#
_entry.id   AF-A0A7Y6NTM8-F1
#
_cell.length_a   1.000
_cell.length_b   1.000
_cell.length_c   1.000
_cell.angle_alpha   90.00
_cell.angle_beta   90.00
_cell.angle_gamma   90.00
#
_symmetry.space_group_name_H-M   'P 1'
#
loop_
_entity.id
_entity.type
_entity.pdbx_description
1 polymer ?
#
loop_
_entity_poly.entity_id
_entity_poly.type
_entity_poly.pdbx_seq_one_letter_code
_entity_poly.pdbx_strand_id
1 'polypeptide(L)'
;MWLIVAREPLPDKAYWPGRVWLAAADAVAWPTLWSLLALQAESAGLIGSVVVALSVMFGLKRLHQALWLNHRYRFTAWRWGKVVAGLMLIGIVLKLSIGN
;
A
#
# COMPACT_ATOMS: atom_id res chain seq x y z
N MET A 1 29.51 22.55 10.42
CA MET A 1 29.69 21.09 10.49
C MET A 1 28.35 20.44 10.23
N TRP A 2 28.26 19.51 9.28
CA TRP A 2 27.02 18.81 8.98
C TRP A 2 26.93 17.55 9.85
N LEU A 3 25.97 17.52 10.77
CA LEU A 3 25.65 16.32 11.55
C LEU A 3 24.78 15.41 10.71
N ILE A 4 25.38 14.37 10.12
CA ILE A 4 24.63 13.30 9.46
C ILE A 4 24.12 12.37 10.55
N VAL A 5 22.85 12.53 10.91
CA VAL A 5 22.17 11.60 11.83
C VAL A 5 21.81 10.34 11.07
N ALA A 6 22.72 9.38 11.05
CA ALA A 6 22.43 8.03 10.57
C ALA A 6 21.56 7.32 11.62
N ARG A 7 20.27 7.12 11.32
CA ARG A 7 19.40 6.28 12.17
C ARG A 7 19.92 4.86 12.15
N GLU A 8 20.11 4.28 13.33
CA GLU A 8 20.39 2.84 13.45
C GLU A 8 19.30 2.03 12.74
N PRO A 9 19.68 1.08 11.89
CA PRO A 9 18.71 0.19 11.28
C PRO A 9 18.05 -0.65 12.38
N LEU A 10 16.72 -0.70 12.37
CA LEU A 10 15.96 -1.50 13.32
C LEU A 10 16.38 -2.98 13.25
N PRO A 11 16.32 -3.70 14.39
CA PRO A 11 16.66 -5.12 14.44
C PRO A 11 15.81 -5.92 13.43
N ASP A 12 16.49 -6.83 12.74
CA ASP A 12 15.88 -7.69 11.73
C ASP A 12 14.75 -8.51 12.35
N LYS A 13 13.57 -8.46 11.72
CA LYS A 13 12.45 -9.27 12.15
C LYS A 13 12.59 -10.70 11.61
N ALA A 14 12.18 -11.70 12.39
CA ALA A 14 12.20 -13.11 12.04
C ALA A 14 11.73 -13.38 10.59
N TYR A 15 12.54 -14.15 9.87
CA TYR A 15 12.26 -14.54 8.49
C TYR A 15 11.43 -15.82 8.49
N TRP A 16 10.24 -15.78 7.91
CA TRP A 16 9.46 -16.98 7.59
C TRP A 16 8.72 -16.80 6.25
N PRO A 17 8.49 -17.87 5.48
CA PRO A 17 7.99 -17.79 4.11
C PRO A 17 6.60 -17.11 3.99
N GLY A 18 5.69 -17.34 4.96
CA GLY A 18 4.39 -16.66 4.99
C GLY A 18 4.45 -15.13 5.07
N ARG A 19 5.54 -14.57 5.59
CA ARG A 19 5.73 -13.12 5.70
C ARG A 19 6.03 -12.49 4.34
N VAL A 20 6.74 -13.20 3.48
CA VAL A 20 7.08 -12.76 2.11
C VAL A 20 5.79 -12.60 1.30
N TRP A 21 4.89 -13.59 1.35
CA TRP A 21 3.63 -13.55 0.63
C TRP A 21 2.70 -12.44 1.11
N LEU A 22 2.60 -12.23 2.43
CA LEU A 22 1.86 -11.11 2.99
C LEU A 22 2.46 -9.75 2.58
N ALA A 23 3.79 -9.64 2.52
CA ALA A 23 4.47 -8.41 2.14
C ALA A 23 4.33 -8.13 0.63
N ALA A 24 4.33 -9.18 -0.20
CA ALA A 24 4.04 -9.09 -1.62
C ALA A 24 2.58 -8.68 -1.88
N ALA A 25 1.62 -9.26 -1.15
CA ALA A 25 0.22 -8.87 -1.23
C ALA A 25 0.01 -7.39 -0.83
N ASP A 26 0.61 -6.93 0.27
CA ASP A 26 0.64 -5.51 0.68
C ASP A 26 1.26 -4.62 -0.41
N ALA A 27 2.42 -5.03 -0.94
CA ALA A 27 3.17 -4.27 -1.94
C ALA A 27 2.37 -4.01 -3.23
N VAL A 28 1.49 -4.94 -3.62
CA VAL A 28 0.70 -4.86 -4.85
C VAL A 28 -0.69 -4.26 -4.60
N ALA A 29 -1.32 -4.54 -3.45
CA ALA A 29 -2.69 -4.11 -3.16
C ALA A 29 -2.87 -2.59 -3.29
N TRP A 30 -1.93 -1.80 -2.79
CA TRP A 30 -2.03 -0.33 -2.82
C TRP A 30 -1.87 0.26 -4.23
N PRO A 31 -0.81 -0.09 -5.00
CA PRO A 31 -0.73 0.24 -6.42
C PRO A 31 -1.96 -0.13 -7.24
N THR A 32 -2.48 -1.34 -7.05
CA THR A 32 -3.64 -1.83 -7.81
C THR A 32 -4.89 -1.03 -7.48
N LEU A 33 -5.08 -0.65 -6.21
CA LEU A 33 -6.19 0.20 -5.82
C LEU A 33 -6.12 1.58 -6.51
N TRP A 34 -4.94 2.21 -6.51
CA TRP A 34 -4.76 3.51 -7.20
C TRP A 34 -4.96 3.42 -8.70
N SER A 35 -4.48 2.35 -9.35
CA SER A 35 -4.71 2.15 -10.77
C SER A 35 -6.20 1.95 -11.08
N LEU A 36 -6.92 1.17 -10.26
CA LEU A 36 -8.36 0.96 -10.44
C LEU A 36 -9.17 2.24 -10.25
N LEU A 37 -8.80 3.08 -9.29
CA LEU A 37 -9.43 4.39 -9.09
C LEU A 37 -9.14 5.34 -10.25
N ALA A 38 -7.90 5.37 -10.74
CA ALA A 38 -7.51 6.18 -11.88
C ALA A 38 -8.23 5.77 -13.18
N LEU A 39 -8.45 4.46 -13.38
CA LEU A 39 -9.17 3.93 -14.54
C LEU A 39 -10.68 4.20 -14.50
N GLN A 40 -11.28 4.29 -13.31
CA GLN A 40 -12.71 4.62 -13.15
C GLN A 40 -13.01 6.12 -13.28
N ALA A 41 -12.00 6.97 -13.16
CA ALA A 41 -12.19 8.40 -13.26
C ALA A 41 -12.36 8.81 -14.75
N GLU A 42 -13.60 9.10 -15.15
CA GLU A 42 -13.99 9.43 -16.52
C GLU A 42 -13.22 10.61 -17.15
N SER A 43 -12.67 11.52 -16.33
CA SER A 43 -11.93 12.71 -16.80
C SER A 43 -10.43 12.68 -16.43
N ALA A 44 -9.87 11.51 -16.09
CA ALA A 44 -8.49 11.46 -15.59
C ALA A 44 -7.44 11.81 -16.67
N GLY A 45 -7.72 11.54 -17.95
CA GLY A 45 -6.84 11.91 -19.07
C GLY A 45 -5.38 11.52 -18.84
N LEU A 46 -4.45 12.46 -19.09
CA LEU A 46 -3.01 12.27 -18.86
C LEU A 46 -2.66 11.98 -17.39
N ILE A 47 -3.39 12.59 -16.45
CA ILE A 47 -3.15 12.41 -15.00
C ILE A 47 -3.43 10.97 -14.61
N GLY A 48 -4.50 10.36 -15.13
CA GLY A 48 -4.82 8.95 -14.91
C GLY A 48 -3.69 8.03 -15.37
N SER A 49 -3.19 8.23 -16.58
CA SER A 49 -2.07 7.45 -17.13
C SER A 49 -0.78 7.60 -16.31
N VAL A 50 -0.47 8.82 -15.85
CA VAL A 50 0.68 9.07 -14.98
C VAL A 50 0.52 8.38 -13.63
N VAL A 51 -0.66 8.43 -13.02
CA VAL A 51 -0.95 7.75 -11.75
C VAL A 51 -0.83 6.23 -11.90
N VAL A 52 -1.29 5.66 -13.00
CA VAL A 52 -1.11 4.22 -13.30
C VAL A 52 0.37 3.87 -13.44
N ALA A 53 1.14 4.64 -14.22
CA ALA A 53 2.57 4.39 -14.41
C ALA A 53 3.36 4.49 -13.09
N LEU A 54 3.06 5.50 -12.27
CA LEU A 54 3.64 5.65 -10.93
C LEU A 54 3.24 4.50 -10.02
N SER A 55 1.98 4.07 -10.05
CA SER A 55 1.49 2.94 -9.26
C SER A 55 2.27 1.67 -9.61
N VAL A 56 2.43 1.36 -10.90
CA VAL A 56 3.22 0.22 -11.37
C VAL A 56 4.67 0.33 -10.89
N MET A 57 5.32 1.48 -11.07
CA MET A 57 6.71 1.68 -10.66
C MET A 57 6.91 1.52 -9.13
N PHE A 58 6.01 2.10 -8.33
CA PHE A 58 6.03 1.93 -6.88
C PHE A 58 5.73 0.48 -6.47
N GLY A 59 4.80 -0.19 -7.14
CA GLY A 59 4.49 -1.60 -6.91
C GLY A 59 5.69 -2.50 -7.15
N LEU A 60 6.39 -2.34 -8.28
CA LEU A 60 7.61 -3.10 -8.57
C LEU A 60 8.71 -2.85 -7.53
N LYS A 61 8.95 -1.58 -7.17
CA LYS A 61 9.96 -1.24 -6.15
C LYS A 61 9.62 -1.87 -4.80
N ARG A 62 8.34 -1.86 -4.43
CA ARG A 62 7.87 -2.46 -3.17
C ARG A 62 7.91 -3.99 -3.21
N LEU A 63 7.63 -4.60 -4.35
CA LEU A 63 7.75 -6.04 -4.55
C LEU A 63 9.21 -6.49 -4.47
N HIS A 64 10.12 -5.77 -5.12
CA HIS A 64 11.57 -5.97 -5.02
C HIS A 64 12.02 -5.88 -3.55
N GLN A 65 11.55 -4.89 -2.79
CA GLN A 65 11.86 -4.77 -1.37
C GLN A 65 11.23 -5.89 -0.52
N ALA A 66 10.03 -6.35 -0.84
CA ALA A 66 9.38 -7.44 -0.13
C ALA A 66 10.07 -8.79 -0.38
N LEU A 67 10.61 -9.01 -1.58
CA LEU A 67 11.30 -10.24 -1.97
C LEU A 67 12.77 -10.27 -1.53
N TRP A 68 13.53 -9.21 -1.81
CA TRP A 68 14.98 -9.17 -1.54
C TRP A 68 15.36 -8.55 -0.19
N LEU A 69 14.50 -7.74 0.43
CA LEU A 69 14.79 -7.02 1.67
C LEU A 69 13.71 -7.26 2.73
N ASN A 70 13.06 -8.44 2.70
CA ASN A 70 11.91 -8.78 3.55
C ASN A 70 12.19 -8.56 5.06
N HIS A 71 13.45 -8.72 5.46
CA HIS A 71 13.92 -8.60 6.84
C HIS A 71 13.60 -7.21 7.39
N ARG A 72 13.71 -6.18 6.54
CA ARG A 72 13.41 -4.77 6.80
C ARG A 72 12.03 -4.30 6.33
N TYR A 73 11.23 -5.16 5.71
CA TYR A 73 9.94 -4.75 5.17
C TYR A 73 8.92 -4.48 6.28
N ARG A 74 8.34 -3.28 6.28
CA ARG A 74 7.27 -2.85 7.18
C ARG A 74 5.94 -2.92 6.45
N PHE A 75 5.02 -3.72 6.99
CA PHE A 75 3.63 -3.80 6.54
C PHE A 75 2.96 -2.43 6.65
N THR A 76 2.76 -1.74 5.54
CA THR A 76 2.06 -0.45 5.51
C THR A 76 0.60 -0.60 5.14
N ALA A 77 0.20 -1.59 4.33
CA ALA A 77 -1.23 -1.89 4.10
C ALA A 77 -1.94 -2.31 5.37
N TRP A 78 -1.28 -2.88 6.38
CA TRP A 78 -1.99 -3.22 7.62
C TRP A 78 -2.43 -1.98 8.41
N ARG A 79 -1.65 -0.88 8.30
CA ARG A 79 -1.97 0.38 8.97
C ARG A 79 -3.11 1.11 8.26
N TRP A 80 -3.03 1.20 6.93
CA TRP A 80 -4.05 1.87 6.11
C TRP A 80 -5.28 1.01 5.84
N GLY A 81 -5.12 -0.30 5.71
CA GLY A 81 -6.21 -1.26 5.53
C GLY A 81 -7.20 -1.25 6.70
N LYS A 82 -6.71 -1.09 7.94
CA LYS A 82 -7.60 -0.88 9.11
C LYS A 82 -8.39 0.42 9.02
N VAL A 83 -7.78 1.49 8.54
CA VAL A 83 -8.46 2.79 8.34
C VAL A 83 -9.51 2.67 7.25
N VAL A 84 -9.15 2.11 6.08
CA VAL A 84 -10.07 1.91 4.95
C VAL A 84 -11.23 0.98 5.32
N ALA A 85 -10.96 -0.15 5.99
CA ALA A 85 -11.99 -1.07 6.46
C ALA A 85 -12.93 -0.38 7.47
N GLY A 86 -12.40 0.45 8.37
CA GLY A 86 -13.21 1.27 9.28
C GLY A 86 -14.11 2.24 8.51
N LEU A 87 -13.58 2.94 7.51
CA LEU A 87 -14.35 3.86 6.67
C LEU A 87 -15.44 3.12 5.87
N MET A 88 -15.15 1.94 5.32
CA MET A 88 -16.15 1.11 4.64
C MET A 88 -17.25 0.65 5.58
N LEU A 89 -16.91 0.20 6.80
CA LEU A 89 -17.88 -0.18 7.82
C LEU A 89 -18.83 0.98 8.15
N ILE A 90 -18.27 2.19 8.34
CA ILE A 90 -19.06 3.40 8.57
C ILE A 90 -20.00 3.66 7.39
N GLY A 91 -19.50 3.59 6.14
CA GLY A 91 -20.30 3.76 4.94
C GLY A 91 -21.44 2.74 4.81
N ILE A 92 -21.19 1.48 5.16
CA ILE A 92 -22.21 0.42 5.16
C ILE A 92 -23.28 0.72 6.22
N VAL A 93 -22.88 1.07 7.45
CA VAL A 93 -23.82 1.40 8.54
C VAL A 93 -24.70 2.59 8.17
N LEU A 94 -24.11 3.65 7.59
CA LEU A 94 -24.86 4.81 7.08
C LEU A 94 -25.84 4.41 5.98
N LYS A 95 -25.41 3.59 5.01
CA LYS A 95 -26.29 3.13 3.93
C LYS A 95 -27.46 2.30 4.45
N LEU A 96 -27.22 1.45 5.44
CA LEU A 96 -28.28 0.66 6.09
C LEU A 96 -29.20 1.51 6.97
N SER A 97 -28.71 2.64 7.51
CA SER A 97 -29.50 3.54 8.34
C SER A 97 -30.38 4.50 7.53
N ILE A 98 -29.95 4.84 6.31
CA ILE A 98 -30.67 5.75 5.40
C ILE A 98 -31.57 4.96 4.43
N GLY A 99 -31.18 3.74 4.07
CA GLY A 99 -31.91 2.86 3.15
C GLY A 99 -33.00 2.01 3.80
N ASN A 100 -33.31 2.25 5.08
CA ASN A 100 -34.35 1.60 5.88
C ASN A 100 -35.27 2.68 6.44
#